data_AF-Q6S4P5-F1
#
_entry.id   AF-Q6S4P5-F1
#
_cell.length_a   1.000
_cell.length_b   1.000
_cell.length_c   1.000
_cell.angle_alpha   90.00
_cell.angle_beta   90.00
_cell.angle_gamma   90.00
#
_symmetry.space_group_name_H-M   'P 1'
#
loop_
_entity.id
_entity.type
_entity.pdbx_description
1 polymer ?
#
loop_
_entity_poly.entity_id
_entity_poly.type
_entity_poly.pdbx_seq_one_letter_code
_entity_poly.pdbx_strand_id
1 'polypeptide(L)'
;VEGMAEIFDMLLATTARFRMLKLNTEEFVCLKAIVLLNSGAFSFCTSTMEPLHDGAAVQSMLDTITDALIHHISQSGGPIQHQSRRQAQLLLLLSHIRHMSNKGMEHLYSMKCKNKVPLYD
;
A
#
# COMPACT_ATOMS: atom_id res chain seq x y z
N VAL A 1 -0.89 -2.66 25.67
CA VAL A 1 0.07 -2.05 24.72
C VAL A 1 -0.59 -0.80 24.14
N GLU A 2 -0.27 0.38 24.66
CA GLU A 2 -0.89 1.65 24.20
C GLU A 2 -0.63 1.83 22.70
N GLY A 3 -1.67 2.13 21.91
CA GLY A 3 -1.57 2.36 20.45
C GLY A 3 -1.79 1.12 19.56
N MET A 4 -1.69 -0.10 20.09
CA MET A 4 -1.90 -1.31 19.26
C MET A 4 -3.36 -1.56 18.89
N ALA A 5 -4.31 -1.18 19.75
CA ALA A 5 -5.74 -1.34 19.46
C ALA A 5 -6.16 -0.52 18.23
N GLU A 6 -5.71 0.73 18.13
CA GLU A 6 -5.97 1.61 16.98
C GLU A 6 -5.43 1.00 15.67
N ILE A 7 -4.19 0.52 15.67
CA ILE A 7 -3.57 -0.14 14.50
C ILE A 7 -4.37 -1.39 14.11
N PHE A 8 -4.78 -2.20 15.08
CA PHE A 8 -5.55 -3.40 14.85
C PHE A 8 -6.93 -3.10 14.24
N ASP A 9 -7.63 -2.09 14.75
CA ASP A 9 -8.92 -1.65 14.21
C ASP A 9 -8.79 -1.14 12.76
N MET A 10 -7.73 -0.39 12.45
CA MET A 10 -7.45 0.04 11.08
C MET A 10 -7.17 -1.15 10.14
N LEU A 11 -6.40 -2.14 10.59
CA LEU A 11 -6.10 -3.36 9.84
C LEU A 11 -7.37 -4.18 9.57
N LEU A 12 -8.24 -4.32 10.58
CA LEU A 12 -9.53 -4.98 10.45
C LEU A 12 -10.43 -4.26 9.45
N ALA A 13 -10.53 -2.92 9.53
CA ALA A 13 -11.32 -2.12 8.60
C ALA A 13 -10.83 -2.27 7.15
N THR A 14 -9.50 -2.24 6.95
CA THR A 14 -8.90 -2.43 5.62
C THR A 14 -9.15 -3.84 5.08
N THR A 15 -8.98 -4.86 5.92
CA THR A 15 -9.25 -6.26 5.54
C THR A 15 -10.73 -6.49 5.21
N ALA A 16 -11.64 -5.91 5.98
CA ALA A 16 -13.07 -5.94 5.70
C ALA A 16 -13.37 -5.27 4.35
N ARG A 17 -12.70 -4.15 4.03
CA ARG A 17 -12.84 -3.48 2.74
C ARG A 17 -12.35 -4.33 1.57
N PHE A 18 -11.23 -5.05 1.72
CA PHE A 18 -10.75 -6.00 0.70
C PHE A 18 -11.78 -7.09 0.42
N ARG A 19 -12.39 -7.64 1.48
CA ARG A 19 -13.46 -8.64 1.37
C ARG A 19 -14.70 -8.08 0.68
N MET A 20 -15.14 -6.87 1.03
CA MET A 20 -16.29 -6.21 0.40
C MET A 20 -16.07 -5.96 -1.09
N LEU A 21 -14.85 -5.59 -1.49
CA LEU A 21 -14.49 -5.36 -2.89
C LEU A 21 -14.26 -6.65 -3.68
N LYS A 22 -14.26 -7.81 -3.00
CA LYS A 22 -13.91 -9.11 -3.58
C LYS A 22 -12.59 -9.01 -4.35
N LEU A 23 -11.57 -8.50 -3.67
CA LEU A 23 -10.23 -8.35 -4.25
C LEU A 23 -9.71 -9.73 -4.68
N ASN A 24 -9.35 -9.88 -5.96
CA ASN A 24 -8.77 -11.12 -6.46
C ASN A 24 -7.23 -11.13 -6.29
N THR A 25 -6.61 -12.28 -6.57
CA THR A 25 -5.18 -12.48 -6.35
C THR A 25 -4.33 -11.58 -7.26
N GLU A 26 -4.74 -11.43 -8.52
CA GLU A 26 -4.04 -10.66 -9.54
C GLU A 26 -4.05 -9.16 -9.21
N GLU A 27 -5.20 -8.62 -8.84
CA GLU A 27 -5.37 -7.26 -8.33
C GLU A 27 -4.54 -7.04 -7.06
N PHE A 28 -4.56 -8.00 -6.13
CA PHE A 28 -3.79 -7.91 -4.90
C PHE A 28 -2.27 -7.86 -5.16
N VAL A 29 -1.76 -8.69 -6.08
CA VAL A 29 -0.34 -8.67 -6.47
C VAL A 29 0.02 -7.34 -7.15
N CYS A 30 -0.84 -6.81 -8.03
CA CYS A 30 -0.64 -5.49 -8.63
C CYS A 30 -0.57 -4.39 -7.56
N LEU A 31 -1.50 -4.37 -6.60
CA LEU A 31 -1.49 -3.40 -5.51
C LEU A 31 -0.24 -3.49 -4.64
N LYS A 32 0.24 -4.71 -4.33
CA LYS A 32 1.51 -4.90 -3.61
C LYS A 32 2.70 -4.30 -4.38
N ALA A 33 2.77 -4.53 -5.69
CA ALA A 33 3.84 -3.99 -6.52
C ALA A 33 3.76 -2.46 -6.65
N ILE A 34 2.56 -1.89 -6.77
CA ILE A 34 2.36 -0.43 -6.74
C ILE A 34 2.83 0.17 -5.41
N VAL A 35 2.50 -0.46 -4.27
CA VAL A 35 2.98 0.01 -2.94
C VAL A 35 4.51 0.02 -2.89
N LEU A 36 5.16 -1.04 -3.36
CA LEU A 36 6.61 -1.16 -3.36
C LEU A 36 7.30 -0.11 -4.26
N LEU A 37 6.78 0.12 -5.46
CA LEU A 37 7.39 1.03 -6.42
C LEU A 37 7.04 2.50 -6.14
N ASN A 38 5.92 2.77 -5.44
CA ASN A 38 5.50 4.12 -5.05
C ASN A 38 6.00 4.53 -3.65
N SER A 39 6.72 3.66 -2.92
CA SER A 39 7.16 3.95 -1.54
C SER A 39 8.32 4.94 -1.45
N GLY A 40 9.12 5.09 -2.51
CA GLY A 40 10.29 5.99 -2.56
C GLY A 40 9.97 7.49 -2.60
N ALA A 41 8.70 7.87 -2.70
CA ALA A 41 8.30 9.29 -2.73
C ALA A 41 8.32 9.98 -1.35
N PHE A 42 8.62 9.28 -0.24
CA PHE A 42 8.49 9.83 1.11
C PHE A 42 9.68 9.58 2.05
N SER A 43 10.25 10.68 2.52
CA SER A 43 11.51 10.86 3.27
C SER A 43 11.46 10.51 4.77
N PHE A 44 10.37 9.91 5.27
CA PHE A 44 10.09 9.92 6.73
C PHE A 44 11.03 9.02 7.58
N CYS A 45 11.75 8.05 6.98
CA CYS A 45 12.60 7.12 7.74
C CYS A 45 14.08 7.11 7.31
N THR A 46 14.48 7.95 6.35
CA THR A 46 15.79 7.87 5.72
C THR A 46 16.31 9.27 5.46
N SER A 47 16.97 9.87 6.46
CA SER A 47 17.72 11.13 6.32
C SER A 47 18.87 11.05 5.30
N THR A 48 19.04 9.91 4.64
CA THR A 48 20.09 9.58 3.67
C THR A 48 19.55 8.78 2.48
N MET A 49 18.27 8.90 2.11
CA MET A 49 17.81 8.20 0.90
C MET A 49 18.38 8.86 -0.34
N GLU A 50 19.29 8.17 -1.01
CA GLU A 50 19.70 8.56 -2.35
C GLU A 50 18.51 8.44 -3.30
N PRO A 51 18.36 9.40 -4.25
CA PRO A 51 17.38 9.28 -5.30
C PRO A 51 17.55 7.96 -6.05
N LEU A 52 16.44 7.44 -6.59
CA LEU A 52 16.50 6.30 -7.51
C LEU A 52 17.47 6.62 -8.65
N HIS A 53 18.41 5.70 -8.91
CA HIS A 53 19.38 5.83 -10.00
C HIS A 53 18.69 5.95 -11.36
N ASP A 54 17.55 5.28 -11.54
CA ASP A 54 16.73 5.37 -12.75
C ASP A 54 15.24 5.47 -12.40
N GLY A 55 14.79 6.69 -12.07
CA GLY A 55 13.38 6.97 -11.78
C GLY A 55 12.46 6.75 -12.98
N ALA A 56 12.96 6.89 -14.21
CA ALA A 56 12.16 6.70 -15.42
C ALA A 56 11.83 5.22 -15.65
N ALA A 57 12.80 4.33 -15.43
CA ALA A 57 12.55 2.89 -15.46
C ALA A 57 11.53 2.47 -14.39
N VAL A 58 11.64 3.00 -13.17
CA VAL A 58 10.67 2.70 -12.10
C VAL A 58 9.27 3.21 -12.43
N GLN A 59 9.15 4.40 -13.04
CA GLN A 59 7.87 4.91 -13.51
C GLN A 59 7.28 4.03 -14.62
N SER A 60 8.09 3.58 -15.58
CA SER A 60 7.67 2.65 -16.63
C SER A 60 7.17 1.31 -16.05
N MET A 61 7.80 0.81 -14.99
CA MET A 61 7.31 -0.36 -14.26
C MET A 61 5.95 -0.11 -13.60
N LEU A 62 5.76 1.05 -12.96
CA LEU A 62 4.47 1.45 -12.37
C LEU A 62 3.37 1.52 -13.41
N ASP A 63 3.66 2.10 -14.58
CA ASP A 63 2.71 2.20 -15.69
C ASP A 63 2.32 0.80 -16.18
N THR A 64 3.31 -0.08 -16.39
CA THR A 64 3.10 -1.48 -16.79
C THR A 64 2.22 -2.25 -15.79
N ILE A 65 2.45 -2.07 -14.49
CA ILE A 65 1.64 -2.72 -13.44
C ILE A 65 0.22 -2.13 -13.39
N THR A 66 0.09 -0.83 -13.65
CA THR A 66 -1.22 -0.17 -13.71
C THR A 66 -2.04 -0.69 -14.89
N ASP A 67 -1.41 -0.88 -16.06
CA ASP A 67 -2.05 -1.49 -17.22
C ASP A 67 -2.46 -2.94 -16.95
N ALA A 68 -1.61 -3.73 -16.29
CA ALA A 68 -1.96 -5.08 -15.87
C ALA A 68 -3.18 -5.10 -14.92
N LEU A 69 -3.23 -4.17 -13.95
CA LEU A 69 -4.38 -4.02 -13.06
C LEU A 69 -5.67 -3.69 -13.83
N ILE A 70 -5.60 -2.73 -14.77
CA ILE A 70 -6.75 -2.35 -15.61
C ILE A 70 -7.21 -3.54 -16.47
N HIS A 71 -6.27 -4.30 -17.03
CA HIS A 71 -6.57 -5.51 -17.80
C HIS A 71 -7.28 -6.59 -16.96
N HIS A 72 -6.87 -6.80 -15.71
CA HIS A 72 -7.57 -7.74 -14.83
C HIS A 72 -8.95 -7.24 -14.39
N ILE A 73 -9.12 -5.93 -14.21
CA ILE A 73 -10.42 -5.33 -13.93
C ILE A 73 -11.36 -5.50 -15.13
N SER A 74 -10.88 -5.28 -16.36
CA SER A 74 -11.72 -5.32 -17.55
C SER A 74 -12.22 -6.74 -17.88
N GLN A 75 -11.46 -7.77 -17.51
CA GLN A 75 -11.86 -9.18 -17.65
C GLN A 75 -13.13 -9.54 -16.86
N SER A 76 -13.54 -8.73 -15.87
CA SER A 76 -14.78 -8.94 -15.12
C SER A 76 -16.06 -8.61 -15.91
N GLY A 77 -15.95 -8.08 -17.13
CA GLY A 77 -17.08 -7.90 -18.05
C GLY A 77 -18.02 -6.73 -17.73
N GLY A 78 -17.63 -5.83 -16.82
CA GLY A 78 -18.42 -4.64 -16.47
C GLY A 78 -18.25 -3.47 -17.46
N PRO A 79 -19.21 -2.52 -17.53
CA PRO A 79 -19.07 -1.29 -18.30
C PRO A 79 -17.83 -0.47 -17.88
N ILE A 80 -17.28 0.34 -18.81
CA ILE A 80 -16.06 1.16 -18.58
C ILE A 80 -16.15 2.00 -17.30
N GLN A 81 -17.31 2.62 -17.02
CA GLN A 81 -17.52 3.41 -15.80
C GLN A 81 -17.35 2.57 -14.51
N HIS A 82 -17.78 1.31 -14.51
CA HIS A 82 -17.57 0.42 -13.37
C HIS A 82 -16.10 0.02 -13.23
N GLN A 83 -15.40 -0.16 -14.34
CA GLN A 83 -13.96 -0.46 -14.34
C GLN A 83 -13.16 0.70 -13.74
N SER A 84 -13.39 1.94 -14.19
CA SER A 84 -12.72 3.13 -13.65
C SER A 84 -13.05 3.34 -12.17
N ARG A 85 -14.31 3.12 -11.76
CA ARG A 85 -14.71 3.20 -10.35
C ARG A 85 -13.99 2.15 -9.50
N ARG A 86 -13.87 0.91 -9.99
CA ARG A 86 -13.16 -0.16 -9.29
C ARG A 86 -11.68 0.19 -9.17
N GLN A 87 -11.03 0.63 -10.24
CA GLN A 87 -9.64 1.08 -10.22
C GLN A 87 -9.41 2.16 -9.14
N ALA A 88 -10.25 3.20 -9.12
CA ALA A 88 -10.17 4.25 -8.11
C ALA A 88 -10.36 3.70 -6.68
N GLN A 89 -11.33 2.79 -6.48
CA GLN A 89 -11.54 2.15 -5.18
C GLN A 89 -10.33 1.35 -4.72
N LEU A 90 -9.66 0.63 -5.63
CA LEU A 90 -8.47 -0.17 -5.32
C LEU A 90 -7.26 0.71 -4.99
N LEU A 91 -7.02 1.78 -5.78
CA LEU A 91 -5.93 2.72 -5.53
C LEU A 91 -6.14 3.52 -4.24
N LEU A 92 -7.38 3.86 -3.88
CA LEU A 92 -7.69 4.50 -2.60
C LEU A 92 -7.35 3.64 -1.38
N LEU A 93 -7.31 2.31 -1.50
CA LEU A 93 -6.86 1.45 -0.41
C LEU A 93 -5.41 1.70 -0.04
N LEU A 94 -4.59 2.11 -1.00
CA LEU A 94 -3.16 2.33 -0.80
C LEU A 94 -2.89 3.50 0.15
N SER A 95 -3.77 4.52 0.18
CA SER A 95 -3.64 5.63 1.12
C SER A 95 -3.92 5.19 2.56
N HIS A 96 -4.91 4.32 2.77
CA HIS A 96 -5.19 3.72 4.07
C HIS A 96 -4.02 2.85 4.54
N ILE A 97 -3.47 2.02 3.64
CA ILE A 97 -2.29 1.19 3.94
C ILE A 97 -1.10 2.06 4.34
N ARG A 98 -0.85 3.16 3.61
CA ARG A 98 0.21 4.12 3.95
C ARG A 98 -0.01 4.74 5.33
N HIS A 99 -1.23 5.20 5.63
CA HIS A 99 -1.54 5.78 6.93
C HIS A 99 -1.31 4.79 8.08
N MET A 100 -1.78 3.56 7.93
CA MET A 100 -1.55 2.49 8.91
C MET A 100 -0.06 2.16 9.06
N SER A 101 0.69 2.12 7.95
CA SER A 101 2.13 1.88 7.97
C SER A 101 2.86 2.96 8.76
N ASN A 102 2.51 4.24 8.56
CA ASN A 102 3.11 5.35 9.30
C ASN A 102 2.81 5.25 10.80
N LYS A 103 1.54 5.01 11.16
CA LYS A 103 1.12 4.77 12.56
C LYS A 103 1.85 3.58 13.19
N GLY A 104 2.00 2.49 12.45
CA GLY A 104 2.75 1.32 12.88
C GLY A 104 4.23 1.61 13.11
N MET A 105 4.84 2.39 12.22
CA MET A 105 6.25 2.80 12.35
C MET A 105 6.47 3.75 13.53
N GLU A 106 5.59 4.72 13.74
CA GLU A 106 5.59 5.59 14.93
C GLU A 106 5.47 4.78 16.23
N HIS A 107 4.55 3.81 16.26
CA HIS A 107 4.39 2.92 17.40
C HIS A 107 5.64 2.07 17.65
N LEU A 108 6.22 1.47 16.61
CA LEU A 108 7.45 0.69 16.69
C LEU A 108 8.61 1.53 17.21
N TYR A 109 8.75 2.76 16.72
CA TYR A 109 9.78 3.70 17.19
C TYR A 109 9.57 4.06 18.68
N SER A 110 8.33 4.32 19.11
CA SER A 110 8.01 4.55 20.52
C SER A 110 8.37 3.35 21.41
N MET A 111 8.11 2.13 20.92
CA MET A 111 8.46 0.89 21.63
C MET A 111 9.97 0.68 21.70
N LYS A 112 10.71 1.01 20.64
CA LYS A 112 12.18 1.04 20.64
C LYS A 112 12.71 1.99 21.70
N CYS A 113 12.26 3.24 21.72
CA CYS A 113 12.70 4.25 22.70
C CYS A 113 12.41 3.84 24.17
N LYS A 114 11.39 3.00 24.38
CA LYS A 114 11.03 2.45 25.70
C LYS A 114 11.77 1.14 26.02
N ASN A 115 12.71 0.69 25.17
CA ASN A 115 13.42 -0.59 25.28
C ASN A 115 12.49 -1.81 25.44
N LYS A 116 11.27 -1.75 24.87
CA LYS A 116 10.26 -2.82 25.01
C LYS A 116 10.35 -3.89 23.93
N VAL A 117 11.09 -3.65 22.85
CA VAL A 117 11.17 -4.55 21.69
C VAL A 117 12.60 -4.53 21.16
N PRO A 118 13.27 -5.68 20.98
CA PRO A 118 14.51 -5.76 20.25
C PRO A 118 14.24 -5.50 18.76
N LEU A 119 15.04 -4.65 18.13
CA LEU A 119 15.05 -4.55 16.67
C LEU A 119 16.08 -5.54 16.14
N TYR A 120 15.68 -6.28 15.12
CA TYR A 120 16.58 -7.13 14.34
C TYR A 120 17.11 -6.31 13.18
N ASP A 121 18.40 -6.46 12.90
CA ASP A 121 19.05 -5.94 11.69
C ASP A 121 18.63 -6.77 10.45
#